data_AF-A0AAD2CBM1-F1
#
_entry.id   AF-A0AAD2CBM1-F1
#
_cell.length_a   1.000
_cell.length_b   1.000
_cell.length_c   1.000
_cell.angle_alpha   90.00
_cell.angle_beta   90.00
_cell.angle_gamma   90.00
#
_symmetry.space_group_name_H-M   'P 1'
#
loop_
_entity.id
_entity.type
_entity.pdbx_description
1 polymer ?
#
loop_
_entity_poly.entity_id
_entity_poly.type
_entity_poly.pdbx_seq_one_letter_code
_entity_poly.pdbx_strand_id
1 'polypeptide(L)'
;MKIHFAAIVSTLATATAFVHTSAPPAAAGKLPPSTTSRSLFRDGKEGEVNFAQVALASVLSAALFSSPLPALADGQTEKFKLPPIDKSDKNRCSLNSSSMGQANAARDKLYDLRECQLSGSSAPGYDLSGVIMTKTDVSKVNFKEAYFSKGYLMESNFEGADFTNAIVDRATFKGSSLRGAIFTNAVLTGTSFEGADVEGADFTEAAIGSFDLKNLCKNPTLKGENPTTGADTRLSVGCGPS
;
A
#
# COMPACT_ATOMS: atom_id res chain seq x y z
N MET A 1 -67.64 2.11 10.11
CA MET A 1 -68.16 2.10 11.49
C MET A 1 -67.02 1.64 12.40
N LYS A 2 -66.51 2.56 13.25
CA LYS A 2 -65.44 2.44 14.30
C LYS A 2 -64.05 2.02 13.77
N ILE A 3 -63.02 2.86 13.59
CA ILE A 3 -62.37 3.92 14.40
C ILE A 3 -62.17 3.52 15.87
N HIS A 4 -60.93 3.19 16.24
CA HIS A 4 -60.47 3.23 17.63
C HIS A 4 -59.18 4.04 17.75
N PHE A 5 -59.24 4.93 18.74
CA PHE A 5 -58.35 6.03 19.08
C PHE A 5 -57.14 5.56 19.89
N ALA A 6 -56.10 6.40 19.87
CA ALA A 6 -54.86 6.32 20.60
C ALA A 6 -55.01 6.30 22.14
N ALA A 7 -54.00 5.74 22.82
CA ALA A 7 -53.62 6.13 24.17
C ALA A 7 -52.09 6.19 24.27
N ILE A 8 -51.62 7.42 24.44
CA ILE A 8 -50.25 7.82 24.75
C ILE A 8 -50.01 7.50 26.24
N VAL A 9 -48.94 6.76 26.56
CA VAL A 9 -48.43 6.67 27.93
C VAL A 9 -47.01 7.20 27.96
N SER A 10 -46.90 8.42 28.47
CA SER A 10 -45.69 9.09 28.90
C SER A 10 -45.18 8.44 30.19
N THR A 11 -43.91 8.04 30.24
CA THR A 11 -43.22 7.86 31.51
C THR A 11 -41.77 8.35 31.40
N LEU A 12 -41.50 9.45 32.11
CA LEU A 12 -40.19 9.99 32.43
C LEU A 12 -39.35 8.96 33.21
N ALA A 13 -38.09 8.77 32.82
CA ALA A 13 -37.07 8.17 33.68
C ALA A 13 -35.73 8.90 33.47
N THR A 14 -35.54 9.92 34.30
CA THR A 14 -34.30 10.37 34.95
C THR A 14 -32.95 10.03 34.30
N ALA A 15 -32.31 11.08 33.77
CA ALA A 15 -30.88 11.14 33.51
C ALA A 15 -30.08 11.23 34.83
N THR A 16 -29.24 10.24 35.10
CA THR A 16 -28.17 10.33 36.11
C THR A 16 -26.87 10.68 35.42
N ALA A 17 -26.41 11.90 35.64
CA ALA A 17 -25.08 12.38 35.29
C ALA A 17 -24.03 11.64 36.13
N PHE A 18 -23.09 10.95 35.48
CA PHE A 18 -21.88 10.46 36.13
C PHE A 18 -20.72 11.42 35.86
N VAL A 19 -20.08 11.80 36.94
CA VAL A 19 -19.07 12.84 37.05
C VAL A 19 -17.73 12.39 36.46
N HIS A 20 -17.07 13.35 35.82
CA HIS A 20 -15.67 13.40 35.41
C HIS A 20 -14.68 12.69 36.36
N THR A 21 -13.80 11.86 35.79
CA THR A 21 -12.43 11.70 36.30
C THR A 21 -11.46 11.86 35.14
N SER A 22 -10.92 13.08 35.01
CA SER A 22 -9.83 13.43 34.11
C SER A 22 -8.53 12.78 34.56
N ALA A 23 -7.85 12.08 33.65
CA ALA A 23 -6.51 11.55 33.84
C ALA A 23 -5.46 12.69 33.95
N PRO A 24 -4.45 12.58 34.83
CA PRO A 24 -3.40 13.58 34.95
C PRO A 24 -2.36 13.48 33.81
N PRO A 25 -1.71 14.60 33.45
CA PRO A 25 -0.79 14.68 32.31
C PRO A 25 0.56 13.97 32.57
N ALA A 26 1.08 13.32 31.53
CA ALA A 26 2.39 12.71 31.50
C ALA A 26 3.50 13.76 31.66
N ALA A 27 4.36 13.56 32.67
CA ALA A 27 5.50 14.40 32.96
C ALA A 27 6.61 14.25 31.91
N ALA A 28 7.06 15.40 31.40
CA ALA A 28 8.25 15.51 30.56
C ALA A 28 9.52 15.18 31.36
N GLY A 29 10.18 14.06 31.02
CA GLY A 29 11.50 13.71 31.53
C GLY A 29 12.57 14.62 30.92
N LYS A 30 13.21 15.46 31.74
CA LYS A 30 14.39 16.26 31.41
C LYS A 30 15.62 15.34 31.24
N LEU A 31 16.41 15.58 30.19
CA LEU A 31 17.73 14.99 30.01
C LEU A 31 18.66 15.35 31.20
N PRO A 32 19.54 14.43 31.64
CA PRO A 32 20.57 14.74 32.62
C PRO A 32 21.72 15.58 32.00
N PRO A 33 22.37 16.46 32.78
CA PRO A 33 23.41 17.35 32.27
C PRO A 33 24.75 16.62 32.04
N SER A 34 25.47 17.06 31.02
CA SER A 34 26.83 16.65 30.67
C SER A 34 27.82 17.02 31.77
N THR A 35 28.47 16.02 32.37
CA THR A 35 29.56 16.19 33.34
C THR A 35 30.83 16.62 32.64
N THR A 36 31.32 17.81 33.00
CA THR A 36 32.63 18.36 32.67
C THR A 36 33.73 17.50 33.30
N SER A 37 34.57 16.81 32.52
CA SER A 37 35.78 16.18 33.05
C SER A 37 36.89 17.23 33.14
N ARG A 38 37.09 17.75 34.36
CA ARG A 38 38.20 18.62 34.72
C ARG A 38 39.47 17.77 34.90
N SER A 39 40.52 18.20 34.23
CA SER A 39 41.95 17.90 34.43
C SER A 39 42.32 17.38 35.83
N LEU A 40 42.98 16.21 35.86
CA LEU A 40 43.85 15.78 36.95
C LEU A 40 45.26 15.57 36.39
N PHE A 41 46.09 16.58 36.59
CA PHE A 41 47.54 16.48 36.62
C PHE A 41 47.96 15.45 37.68
N ARG A 42 48.88 14.54 37.35
CA ARG A 42 49.83 14.00 38.32
C ARG A 42 51.15 13.61 37.67
N ASP A 43 52.19 13.88 38.44
CA ASP A 43 53.61 13.98 38.11
C ASP A 43 54.30 12.74 37.53
N GLY A 44 55.33 13.02 36.72
CA GLY A 44 56.70 12.63 37.10
C GLY A 44 57.38 11.53 36.28
N LYS A 45 58.27 11.93 35.36
CA LYS A 45 59.73 11.66 35.45
C LYS A 45 60.46 12.27 34.26
N GLU A 46 61.36 13.20 34.55
CA GLU A 46 62.30 13.78 33.60
C GLU A 46 63.45 12.80 33.33
N GLY A 47 63.80 12.66 32.06
CA GLY A 47 65.05 12.08 31.60
C GLY A 47 65.64 13.05 30.58
N GLU A 48 66.75 13.67 30.94
CA GLU A 48 67.54 14.56 30.08
C GLU A 48 67.97 13.84 28.80
N VAL A 49 67.81 14.49 27.65
CA VAL A 49 68.60 14.18 26.45
C VAL A 49 69.07 15.49 25.80
N ASN A 50 70.39 15.55 25.63
CA ASN A 50 71.23 16.72 25.35
C ASN A 50 71.03 17.26 23.91
N PHE A 51 70.86 18.58 23.81
CA PHE A 51 70.68 19.36 22.58
C PHE A 51 72.04 19.69 21.93
N ALA A 52 72.53 18.82 21.05
CA ALA A 52 73.52 19.21 20.05
C ALA A 52 73.52 18.25 18.85
N GLN A 53 73.15 18.78 17.68
CA GLN A 53 73.24 18.17 16.33
C GLN A 53 72.23 17.03 16.11
N VAL A 54 71.37 17.03 15.10
CA VAL A 54 71.64 17.23 13.68
C VAL A 54 70.37 17.74 13.00
N ALA A 55 70.49 18.87 12.29
CA ALA A 55 69.53 19.34 11.32
C ALA A 55 69.50 18.40 10.11
N LEU A 56 68.32 18.08 9.55
CA LEU A 56 68.12 17.82 8.12
C LEU A 56 66.61 17.72 7.77
N ALA A 57 66.20 18.61 6.84
CA ALA A 57 65.05 18.57 5.93
C ALA A 57 63.63 18.48 6.56
N SER A 58 62.81 19.55 6.64
CA SER A 58 62.24 20.42 5.60
C SER A 58 61.24 19.74 4.64
N VAL A 59 59.98 20.20 4.74
CA VAL A 59 58.91 20.24 3.73
C VAL A 59 58.13 18.94 3.43
N LEU A 60 56.90 18.82 3.95
CA LEU A 60 55.70 18.60 3.11
C LEU A 60 54.40 18.84 3.92
N SER A 61 53.95 20.09 3.98
CA SER A 61 52.52 20.38 4.20
C SER A 61 51.83 20.28 2.85
N ALA A 62 51.00 19.26 2.65
CA ALA A 62 50.11 19.20 1.49
C ALA A 62 48.77 18.52 1.87
N ALA A 63 47.76 19.37 2.03
CA ALA A 63 46.34 19.15 1.75
C ALA A 63 45.68 17.84 2.25
N LEU A 64 45.00 17.93 3.40
CA LEU A 64 43.80 17.13 3.64
C LEU A 64 42.70 17.65 2.69
N PHE A 65 42.64 17.11 1.48
CA PHE A 65 41.44 17.23 0.65
C PHE A 65 40.29 16.56 1.39
N SER A 66 39.33 17.37 1.86
CA SER A 66 37.99 16.92 2.17
C SER A 66 37.31 16.48 0.88
N SER A 67 37.62 15.28 0.38
CA SER A 67 36.72 14.63 -0.55
C SER A 67 35.56 14.07 0.27
N PRO A 68 34.30 14.44 -0.02
CA PRO A 68 33.19 13.64 0.49
C PRO A 68 33.40 12.24 -0.10
N LEU A 69 33.56 11.24 0.77
CA LEU A 69 33.48 9.85 0.34
C LEU A 69 32.17 9.73 -0.45
N PRO A 70 32.19 9.24 -1.69
CA PRO A 70 30.94 8.82 -2.32
C PRO A 70 30.35 7.79 -1.36
N ALA A 71 29.20 8.13 -0.77
CA ALA A 71 28.38 7.13 -0.14
C ALA A 71 28.11 6.10 -1.23
N LEU A 72 28.75 4.93 -1.11
CA LEU A 72 28.36 3.73 -1.82
C LEU A 72 26.95 3.41 -1.35
N ALA A 73 25.96 4.08 -1.95
CA ALA A 73 24.65 3.51 -2.09
C ALA A 73 24.85 2.34 -3.05
N ASP A 74 25.27 1.20 -2.50
CA ASP A 74 25.18 -0.06 -3.20
C ASP A 74 23.72 -0.16 -3.64
N GLY A 75 23.49 0.00 -4.95
CA GLY A 75 22.20 -0.15 -5.61
C GLY A 75 21.66 -1.58 -5.56
N GLN A 76 22.01 -2.33 -4.51
CA GLN A 76 21.30 -3.52 -4.10
C GLN A 76 20.02 -3.04 -3.43
N THR A 77 19.06 -2.63 -4.25
CA THR A 77 17.69 -2.94 -3.90
C THR A 77 17.68 -4.46 -3.79
N GLU A 78 17.79 -4.97 -2.55
CA GLU A 78 17.38 -6.33 -2.20
C GLU A 78 16.04 -6.50 -2.91
N LYS A 79 16.03 -7.23 -4.04
CA LYS A 79 14.81 -7.52 -4.78
C LYS A 79 13.87 -8.06 -3.73
N PHE A 80 12.82 -7.32 -3.40
CA PHE A 80 11.87 -7.73 -2.38
C PHE A 80 11.37 -9.12 -2.76
N LYS A 81 11.98 -10.14 -2.14
CA LYS A 81 11.83 -11.51 -2.56
C LYS A 81 10.70 -12.03 -1.72
N LEU A 82 9.51 -12.08 -2.33
CA LEU A 82 8.36 -12.71 -1.72
C LEU A 82 8.77 -14.11 -1.22
N PRO A 83 8.24 -14.56 -0.06
CA PRO A 83 8.44 -15.92 0.41
C PRO A 83 8.08 -16.94 -0.70
N PRO A 84 8.71 -18.12 -0.71
CA PRO A 84 8.31 -19.20 -1.61
C PRO A 84 6.81 -19.52 -1.48
N ILE A 85 6.18 -19.90 -2.59
CA ILE A 85 4.77 -20.33 -2.57
C ILE A 85 4.67 -21.61 -1.74
N ASP A 86 3.82 -21.59 -0.72
CA ASP A 86 3.51 -22.76 0.09
C ASP A 86 2.53 -23.67 -0.67
N LYS A 87 3.07 -24.68 -1.34
CA LYS A 87 2.29 -25.66 -2.11
C LYS A 87 1.62 -26.73 -1.24
N SER A 88 1.93 -26.79 0.06
CA SER A 88 1.35 -27.78 0.98
C SER A 88 -0.02 -27.34 1.52
N ASP A 89 -0.28 -26.03 1.51
CA ASP A 89 -1.54 -25.43 1.97
C ASP A 89 -2.66 -25.65 0.94
N LYS A 90 -3.52 -26.62 1.23
CA LYS A 90 -4.68 -26.96 0.39
C LYS A 90 -5.74 -25.86 0.31
N ASN A 91 -5.76 -24.94 1.28
CA ASN A 91 -6.74 -23.86 1.36
C ASN A 91 -6.20 -22.54 0.78
N ARG A 92 -4.95 -22.54 0.30
CA ARG A 92 -4.30 -21.34 -0.25
C ARG A 92 -5.11 -20.72 -1.39
N CYS A 93 -5.56 -21.52 -2.35
CA CYS A 93 -6.35 -21.07 -3.48
C CYS A 93 -7.84 -20.96 -3.13
N SER A 94 -8.16 -20.16 -2.11
CA SER A 94 -9.53 -19.90 -1.68
C SER A 94 -9.72 -18.40 -1.45
N LEU A 95 -10.77 -17.84 -2.06
CA LEU A 95 -11.19 -16.46 -1.82
C LEU A 95 -11.86 -16.37 -0.45
N ASN A 96 -11.28 -15.56 0.44
CA ASN A 96 -11.73 -15.33 1.79
C ASN A 96 -11.63 -13.82 2.08
N SER A 97 -12.68 -13.24 2.65
CA SER A 97 -12.62 -11.84 3.12
C SER A 97 -11.74 -11.76 4.36
N SER A 98 -11.03 -10.64 4.53
CA SER A 98 -10.58 -10.25 5.86
C SER A 98 -11.82 -9.96 6.72
N SER A 99 -11.82 -10.39 7.99
CA SER A 99 -12.94 -10.08 8.89
C SER A 99 -12.98 -8.56 9.07
N MET A 100 -14.09 -7.95 8.63
CA MET A 100 -14.35 -6.51 8.71
C MET A 100 -14.26 -6.06 10.18
N GLY A 101 -13.09 -5.57 10.61
CA GLY A 101 -12.80 -5.26 12.01
C GLY A 101 -11.34 -5.40 12.42
N GLN A 102 -10.49 -6.06 11.63
CA GLN A 102 -9.05 -6.18 11.89
C GLN A 102 -8.21 -5.41 10.86
N ALA A 103 -8.55 -4.13 10.65
CA ALA A 103 -7.86 -3.24 9.71
C ALA A 103 -6.34 -3.07 10.01
N ASN A 104 -5.87 -3.57 11.15
CA ASN A 104 -4.46 -3.67 11.49
C ASN A 104 -4.16 -5.12 11.92
N ALA A 105 -3.55 -5.92 11.03
CA ALA A 105 -3.02 -7.28 11.26
C ALA A 105 -3.97 -8.50 11.26
N ALA A 106 -4.97 -8.56 10.38
CA ALA A 106 -5.91 -9.70 10.34
C ALA A 106 -5.35 -11.05 9.87
N ARG A 107 -4.14 -11.07 9.28
CA ARG A 107 -3.59 -12.31 8.70
C ARG A 107 -2.20 -12.59 9.22
N ASP A 108 -2.08 -13.74 9.88
CA ASP A 108 -0.81 -14.31 10.35
C ASP A 108 0.15 -14.64 9.18
N LYS A 109 -0.41 -14.78 7.96
CA LYS A 109 0.30 -15.09 6.73
C LYS A 109 -0.09 -14.10 5.63
N LEU A 110 0.84 -13.84 4.70
CA LEU A 110 0.53 -13.12 3.47
C LEU A 110 -0.66 -13.77 2.77
N TYR A 111 -1.60 -12.96 2.28
CA TYR A 111 -2.70 -13.50 1.50
C TYR A 111 -2.24 -13.79 0.07
N ASP A 112 -1.71 -14.98 -0.11
CA ASP A 112 -0.98 -15.38 -1.30
C ASP A 112 -1.81 -16.31 -2.20
N LEU A 113 -2.38 -15.72 -3.25
CA LEU A 113 -3.15 -16.42 -4.27
C LEU A 113 -2.36 -16.63 -5.57
N ARG A 114 -1.03 -16.44 -5.56
CA ARG A 114 -0.20 -16.60 -6.76
C ARG A 114 -0.45 -17.94 -7.45
N GLU A 115 -0.54 -17.92 -8.77
CA GLU A 115 -0.71 -19.12 -9.61
C GLU A 115 -1.99 -19.94 -9.29
N CYS A 116 -3.00 -19.34 -8.63
CA CYS A 116 -4.27 -20.01 -8.36
C CYS A 116 -5.26 -19.89 -9.54
N GLN A 117 -6.12 -20.89 -9.68
CA GLN A 117 -7.23 -20.92 -10.64
C GLN A 117 -8.54 -20.68 -9.88
N LEU A 118 -9.10 -19.49 -10.02
CA LEU A 118 -10.26 -19.00 -9.28
C LEU A 118 -11.35 -18.42 -10.22
N SER A 119 -11.27 -18.71 -11.51
CA SER A 119 -12.21 -18.18 -12.51
C SER A 119 -13.67 -18.51 -12.19
N GLY A 120 -14.55 -17.53 -12.42
CA GLY A 120 -15.98 -17.62 -12.13
C GLY A 120 -16.36 -17.64 -10.64
N SER A 121 -15.41 -17.51 -9.73
CA SER A 121 -15.69 -17.41 -8.28
C SER A 121 -16.46 -16.13 -7.93
N SER A 122 -16.92 -16.03 -6.68
CA SER A 122 -17.62 -14.85 -6.18
C SER A 122 -17.04 -14.39 -4.85
N ALA A 123 -16.74 -13.11 -4.74
CA ALA A 123 -16.18 -12.44 -3.57
C ALA A 123 -16.73 -11.01 -3.40
N PRO A 124 -18.06 -10.81 -3.40
CA PRO A 124 -18.63 -9.48 -3.25
C PRO A 124 -18.40 -8.94 -1.84
N GLY A 125 -18.02 -7.67 -1.73
CA GLY A 125 -17.75 -7.02 -0.43
C GLY A 125 -16.50 -7.50 0.28
N TYR A 126 -15.68 -8.36 -0.33
CA TYR A 126 -14.53 -8.95 0.33
C TYR A 126 -13.41 -7.92 0.51
N ASP A 127 -12.79 -7.92 1.68
CA ASP A 127 -11.53 -7.22 1.91
C ASP A 127 -10.35 -8.10 1.51
N LEU A 128 -9.79 -7.77 0.35
CA LEU A 128 -8.65 -8.40 -0.31
C LEU A 128 -7.39 -7.51 -0.22
N SER A 129 -7.32 -6.63 0.79
CA SER A 129 -6.16 -5.77 1.00
C SER A 129 -4.87 -6.57 1.19
N GLY A 130 -3.79 -6.13 0.54
CA GLY A 130 -2.49 -6.77 0.55
C GLY A 130 -2.42 -8.11 -0.18
N VAL A 131 -3.47 -8.51 -0.93
CA VAL A 131 -3.48 -9.78 -1.66
C VAL A 131 -2.40 -9.82 -2.73
N ILE A 132 -1.77 -10.98 -2.86
CA ILE A 132 -0.80 -11.27 -3.92
C ILE A 132 -1.45 -12.24 -4.88
N MET A 133 -1.85 -11.76 -6.05
CA MET A 133 -2.50 -12.53 -7.11
C MET A 133 -1.60 -12.70 -8.34
N THR A 134 -0.27 -12.56 -8.26
CA THR A 134 0.58 -12.69 -9.46
C THR A 134 0.35 -14.01 -10.22
N LYS A 135 0.09 -13.94 -11.53
CA LYS A 135 -0.21 -15.10 -12.39
C LYS A 135 -1.45 -15.90 -11.96
N THR A 136 -2.45 -15.24 -11.40
CA THR A 136 -3.71 -15.89 -10.99
C THR A 136 -4.74 -15.78 -12.11
N ASP A 137 -5.56 -16.81 -12.29
CA ASP A 137 -6.76 -16.72 -13.10
C ASP A 137 -7.97 -16.41 -12.22
N VAL A 138 -8.47 -15.18 -12.34
CA VAL A 138 -9.68 -14.66 -11.69
C VAL A 138 -10.61 -14.08 -12.76
N SER A 139 -10.58 -14.65 -13.97
CA SER A 139 -11.50 -14.28 -15.03
C SER A 139 -12.95 -14.52 -14.60
N LYS A 140 -13.84 -13.59 -14.94
CA LYS A 140 -15.28 -13.63 -14.64
C LYS A 140 -15.62 -13.72 -13.15
N VAL A 141 -14.68 -13.36 -12.27
CA VAL A 141 -14.95 -13.32 -10.83
C VAL A 141 -15.81 -12.11 -10.50
N ASN A 142 -16.77 -12.30 -9.61
CA ASN A 142 -17.57 -11.22 -9.05
C ASN A 142 -16.83 -10.59 -7.85
N PHE A 143 -16.26 -9.40 -8.05
CA PHE A 143 -15.60 -8.55 -7.05
C PHE A 143 -16.42 -7.29 -6.74
N LYS A 144 -17.75 -7.32 -6.92
CA LYS A 144 -18.61 -6.17 -6.60
C LYS A 144 -18.39 -5.72 -5.17
N GLU A 145 -18.22 -4.42 -4.95
CA GLU A 145 -18.01 -3.82 -3.63
C GLU A 145 -16.75 -4.35 -2.89
N ALA A 146 -15.86 -5.08 -3.57
CA ALA A 146 -14.65 -5.59 -2.95
C ALA A 146 -13.63 -4.48 -2.69
N TYR A 147 -12.75 -4.70 -1.70
CA TYR A 147 -11.70 -3.77 -1.32
C TYR A 147 -10.33 -4.36 -1.65
N PHE A 148 -9.56 -3.64 -2.45
CA PHE A 148 -8.19 -3.95 -2.82
C PHE A 148 -7.28 -2.78 -2.45
N SER A 149 -6.82 -2.71 -1.20
CA SER A 149 -5.74 -1.78 -0.86
C SER A 149 -4.37 -2.48 -0.96
N LYS A 150 -3.41 -1.90 -1.68
CA LYS A 150 -2.03 -2.41 -1.82
C LYS A 150 -1.96 -3.83 -2.42
N GLY A 151 -2.84 -4.15 -3.37
CA GLY A 151 -2.87 -5.45 -4.04
C GLY A 151 -1.79 -5.61 -5.12
N TYR A 152 -1.17 -6.79 -5.17
CA TYR A 152 -0.20 -7.18 -6.20
C TYR A 152 -0.87 -8.10 -7.22
N LEU A 153 -1.41 -7.53 -8.30
CA LEU A 153 -2.32 -8.19 -9.23
C LEU A 153 -1.69 -8.38 -10.63
N MET A 154 -0.36 -8.50 -10.69
CA MET A 154 0.43 -8.48 -11.93
C MET A 154 0.34 -9.78 -12.73
N GLU A 155 0.50 -9.71 -14.05
CA GLU A 155 0.56 -10.87 -14.96
C GLU A 155 -0.62 -11.85 -14.78
N SER A 156 -1.79 -11.34 -14.39
CA SER A 156 -2.96 -12.14 -14.01
C SER A 156 -4.07 -12.03 -15.03
N ASN A 157 -5.02 -12.95 -14.99
CA ASN A 157 -6.20 -12.90 -15.85
C ASN A 157 -7.43 -12.43 -15.07
N PHE A 158 -7.91 -11.22 -15.38
CA PHE A 158 -9.15 -10.62 -14.87
C PHE A 158 -10.19 -10.44 -15.99
N GLU A 159 -10.08 -11.19 -17.10
CA GLU A 159 -11.01 -11.06 -18.21
C GLU A 159 -12.47 -11.21 -17.75
N GLY A 160 -13.29 -10.20 -18.02
CA GLY A 160 -14.71 -10.17 -17.64
C GLY A 160 -14.98 -10.13 -16.13
N ALA A 161 -13.97 -9.86 -15.28
CA ALA A 161 -14.18 -9.71 -13.85
C ALA A 161 -15.00 -8.44 -13.55
N ASP A 162 -15.85 -8.51 -12.52
CA ASP A 162 -16.78 -7.44 -12.16
C ASP A 162 -16.35 -6.75 -10.87
N PHE A 163 -15.82 -5.54 -10.99
CA PHE A 163 -15.39 -4.64 -9.90
C PHE A 163 -16.40 -3.50 -9.67
N THR A 164 -17.68 -3.67 -10.04
CA THR A 164 -18.68 -2.61 -9.83
C THR A 164 -18.71 -2.19 -8.36
N ASN A 165 -18.65 -0.89 -8.09
CA ASN A 165 -18.58 -0.30 -6.74
C ASN A 165 -17.35 -0.72 -5.90
N ALA A 166 -16.33 -1.35 -6.48
CA ALA A 166 -15.14 -1.76 -5.75
C ALA A 166 -14.25 -0.56 -5.39
N ILE A 167 -13.44 -0.71 -4.33
CA ILE A 167 -12.38 0.22 -4.00
C ILE A 167 -11.04 -0.43 -4.31
N VAL A 168 -10.29 0.14 -5.25
CA VAL A 168 -8.95 -0.28 -5.61
C VAL A 168 -7.98 0.87 -5.33
N ASP A 169 -7.25 0.75 -4.22
CA ASP A 169 -6.30 1.73 -3.74
C ASP A 169 -4.87 1.16 -3.78
N ARG A 170 -3.95 1.86 -4.43
CA ARG A 170 -2.51 1.51 -4.48
C ARG A 170 -2.24 0.09 -4.98
N ALA A 171 -3.05 -0.42 -5.91
CA ALA A 171 -2.86 -1.73 -6.50
C ALA A 171 -2.11 -1.66 -7.84
N THR A 172 -1.58 -2.80 -8.29
CA THR A 172 -0.92 -2.89 -9.61
C THR A 172 -1.47 -4.05 -10.43
N PHE A 173 -2.03 -3.73 -11.60
CA PHE A 173 -2.47 -4.68 -12.63
C PHE A 173 -1.42 -4.84 -13.74
N LYS A 174 -0.16 -4.54 -13.46
CA LYS A 174 0.88 -4.52 -14.49
C LYS A 174 0.98 -5.84 -15.25
N GLY A 175 0.88 -5.78 -16.58
CA GLY A 175 0.95 -6.94 -17.47
C GLY A 175 -0.26 -7.89 -17.39
N SER A 176 -1.34 -7.51 -16.71
CA SER A 176 -2.53 -8.35 -16.55
C SER A 176 -3.53 -8.16 -17.69
N SER A 177 -4.34 -9.17 -17.96
CA SER A 177 -5.50 -9.06 -18.84
C SER A 177 -6.70 -8.55 -18.05
N LEU A 178 -7.27 -7.41 -18.44
CA LEU A 178 -8.49 -6.79 -17.92
C LEU A 178 -9.57 -6.71 -19.01
N ARG A 179 -9.45 -7.52 -20.07
CA ARG A 179 -10.34 -7.46 -21.22
C ARG A 179 -11.79 -7.66 -20.78
N GLY A 180 -12.69 -6.76 -21.17
CA GLY A 180 -14.09 -6.85 -20.77
C GLY A 180 -14.38 -6.67 -19.27
N ALA A 181 -13.39 -6.34 -18.44
CA ALA A 181 -13.60 -6.12 -17.01
C ALA A 181 -14.49 -4.88 -16.75
N ILE A 182 -15.26 -4.91 -15.67
CA ILE A 182 -16.24 -3.86 -15.35
C ILE A 182 -15.79 -3.13 -14.09
N PHE A 183 -15.50 -1.84 -14.19
CA PHE A 183 -15.11 -0.93 -13.10
C PHE A 183 -16.17 0.16 -12.86
N THR A 184 -17.43 -0.09 -13.23
CA THR A 184 -18.49 0.90 -13.09
C THR A 184 -18.61 1.39 -11.64
N ASN A 185 -18.59 2.71 -11.44
CA ASN A 185 -18.64 3.35 -10.11
C ASN A 185 -17.54 2.86 -9.13
N ALA A 186 -16.42 2.34 -9.63
CA ALA A 186 -15.29 1.94 -8.81
C ALA A 186 -14.41 3.14 -8.42
N VAL A 187 -13.70 3.04 -7.30
CA VAL A 187 -12.68 4.03 -6.91
C VAL A 187 -11.30 3.46 -7.22
N LEU A 188 -10.56 4.12 -8.12
CA LEU A 188 -9.26 3.69 -8.62
C LEU A 188 -8.20 4.75 -8.30
N THR A 189 -7.59 4.67 -7.11
CA THR A 189 -6.59 5.65 -6.64
C THR A 189 -5.23 5.02 -6.47
N GLY A 190 -4.18 5.61 -7.07
CA GLY A 190 -2.83 5.07 -7.04
C GLY A 190 -2.71 3.71 -7.73
N THR A 191 -3.61 3.41 -8.68
CA THR A 191 -3.69 2.10 -9.34
C THR A 191 -2.95 2.12 -10.67
N SER A 192 -2.01 1.21 -10.84
CA SER A 192 -1.23 1.09 -12.08
C SER A 192 -1.83 0.09 -13.06
N PHE A 193 -2.02 0.54 -14.29
CA PHE A 193 -2.44 -0.26 -15.46
C PHE A 193 -1.30 -0.42 -16.48
N GLU A 194 -0.04 -0.23 -16.07
CA GLU A 194 1.12 -0.28 -16.96
C GLU A 194 1.21 -1.63 -17.68
N GLY A 195 1.11 -1.63 -19.02
CA GLY A 195 1.18 -2.85 -19.83
C GLY A 195 0.01 -3.82 -19.62
N ALA A 196 -1.04 -3.43 -18.90
CA ALA A 196 -2.27 -4.21 -18.82
C ALA A 196 -3.03 -4.14 -20.14
N ASP A 197 -3.73 -5.21 -20.50
CA ASP A 197 -4.67 -5.20 -21.62
C ASP A 197 -6.06 -4.82 -21.11
N VAL A 198 -6.52 -3.63 -21.46
CA VAL A 198 -7.80 -3.05 -21.03
C VAL A 198 -8.83 -2.97 -22.17
N GLU A 199 -8.65 -3.73 -23.25
CA GLU A 199 -9.59 -3.75 -24.37
C GLU A 199 -11.00 -4.17 -23.92
N GLY A 200 -12.01 -3.36 -24.24
CA GLY A 200 -13.39 -3.63 -23.82
C GLY A 200 -13.63 -3.42 -22.32
N ALA A 201 -12.70 -2.89 -21.53
CA ALA A 201 -12.97 -2.60 -20.12
C ALA A 201 -13.92 -1.41 -19.95
N ASP A 202 -14.84 -1.47 -18.98
CA ASP A 202 -15.79 -0.39 -18.71
C ASP A 202 -15.38 0.39 -17.45
N PHE A 203 -15.14 1.69 -17.58
CA PHE A 203 -14.78 2.59 -16.48
C PHE A 203 -15.85 3.65 -16.19
N THR A 204 -17.08 3.43 -16.64
CA THR A 204 -18.20 4.37 -16.48
C THR A 204 -18.37 4.80 -15.02
N GLU A 205 -18.39 6.10 -14.76
CA GLU A 205 -18.48 6.67 -13.40
C GLU A 205 -17.35 6.24 -12.44
N ALA A 206 -16.25 5.67 -12.93
CA ALA A 206 -15.12 5.35 -12.07
C ALA A 206 -14.41 6.62 -11.60
N ALA A 207 -14.12 6.71 -10.30
CA ALA A 207 -13.31 7.77 -9.73
C ALA A 207 -11.83 7.43 -9.88
N ILE A 208 -11.16 7.98 -10.90
CA ILE A 208 -9.76 7.68 -11.23
C ILE A 208 -8.86 8.85 -10.80
N GLY A 209 -7.77 8.55 -10.09
CA GLY A 209 -6.76 9.55 -9.74
C GLY A 209 -6.15 10.22 -10.98
N SER A 210 -5.85 11.52 -10.92
CA SER A 210 -5.39 12.29 -12.09
C SER A 210 -4.13 11.74 -12.76
N PHE A 211 -3.19 11.20 -11.97
CA PHE A 211 -1.99 10.54 -12.48
C PHE A 211 -2.32 9.20 -13.15
N ASP A 212 -3.20 8.40 -12.55
CA ASP A 212 -3.60 7.09 -13.03
C ASP A 212 -4.38 7.23 -14.35
N LEU A 213 -5.32 8.19 -14.41
CA LEU A 213 -6.08 8.56 -15.60
C LEU A 213 -5.15 8.90 -16.77
N LYS A 214 -4.15 9.75 -16.54
CA LYS A 214 -3.18 10.14 -17.58
C LYS A 214 -2.40 8.95 -18.12
N ASN A 215 -2.08 7.97 -17.28
CA ASN A 215 -1.38 6.76 -17.72
C ASN A 215 -2.32 5.79 -18.44
N LEU A 216 -3.55 5.64 -17.94
CA LEU A 216 -4.58 4.82 -18.56
C LEU A 216 -4.93 5.31 -19.96
N CYS A 217 -5.11 6.63 -20.17
CA CYS A 217 -5.40 7.20 -21.49
C CYS A 217 -4.29 6.98 -22.55
N LYS A 218 -3.07 6.65 -22.12
CA LYS A 218 -1.94 6.30 -23.00
C LYS A 218 -1.85 4.81 -23.30
N ASN A 219 -2.65 3.97 -22.64
CA ASN A 219 -2.64 2.54 -22.87
C ASN A 219 -3.15 2.25 -24.30
N PRO A 220 -2.36 1.58 -25.17
CA PRO A 220 -2.73 1.34 -26.56
C PRO A 220 -3.92 0.38 -26.73
N THR A 221 -4.28 -0.34 -25.67
CA THR A 221 -5.44 -1.26 -25.66
C THR A 221 -6.72 -0.60 -25.16
N LEU A 222 -6.68 0.69 -24.76
CA LEU A 222 -7.85 1.43 -24.31
C LEU A 222 -8.78 1.80 -25.49
N LYS A 223 -9.49 0.80 -25.99
CA LYS A 223 -10.38 0.85 -27.16
C LYS A 223 -11.39 -0.31 -27.10
N GLY A 224 -12.36 -0.27 -28.00
CA GLY A 224 -13.40 -1.29 -28.10
C GLY A 224 -14.58 -1.00 -27.18
N GLU A 225 -15.52 -1.93 -27.17
CA GLU A 225 -16.77 -1.83 -26.42
C GLU A 225 -16.85 -2.98 -25.43
N ASN A 226 -17.32 -2.70 -24.21
CA ASN A 226 -17.50 -3.75 -23.22
C ASN A 226 -18.62 -4.71 -23.66
N PRO A 227 -18.36 -6.03 -23.76
CA PRO A 227 -19.34 -6.98 -24.29
C PRO A 227 -20.56 -7.19 -23.38
N THR A 228 -20.47 -6.76 -22.11
CA THR A 228 -21.54 -6.93 -21.12
C THR A 228 -22.36 -5.65 -20.95
N THR A 229 -21.70 -4.50 -20.87
CA THR A 229 -22.36 -3.21 -20.60
C THR A 229 -22.63 -2.38 -21.86
N GLY A 230 -21.96 -2.67 -22.97
CA GLY A 230 -22.05 -1.88 -24.20
C GLY A 230 -21.34 -0.52 -24.13
N ALA A 231 -20.59 -0.26 -23.06
CA ALA A 231 -19.86 1.00 -22.90
C ALA A 231 -18.62 1.03 -23.80
N ASP A 232 -18.38 2.17 -24.46
CA ASP A 232 -17.10 2.40 -25.12
C ASP A 232 -15.99 2.54 -24.06
N THR A 233 -14.91 1.77 -24.27
CA THR A 233 -13.80 1.65 -23.32
C THR A 233 -13.07 2.96 -23.10
N ARG A 234 -12.90 3.77 -24.16
CA ARG A 234 -12.12 5.01 -24.09
C ARG A 234 -12.96 6.17 -23.56
N LEU A 235 -14.21 6.25 -23.99
CA LEU A 235 -15.16 7.26 -23.54
C LEU A 235 -15.56 7.06 -22.09
N SER A 236 -15.72 5.81 -21.63
CA SER A 236 -16.06 5.51 -20.23
C SER A 236 -15.01 6.00 -19.23
N VAL A 237 -13.73 6.02 -19.63
CA VAL A 237 -12.63 6.61 -18.84
C VAL A 237 -12.66 8.15 -18.84
N GLY A 238 -13.34 8.76 -19.82
CA GLY A 238 -13.29 10.21 -20.04
C GLY A 238 -12.03 10.69 -20.76
N CYS A 239 -11.32 9.79 -21.47
CA CYS A 239 -10.23 10.19 -22.35
C CYS A 239 -10.79 10.91 -23.58
N GLY A 240 -10.15 11.98 -24.03
CA GLY A 240 -10.47 12.60 -25.32
C GLY A 240 -10.29 11.61 -26.49
N PRO A 241 -10.79 11.95 -27.70
CA PRO A 241 -10.62 11.11 -28.88
C PRO A 241 -9.15 10.71 -29.10
N SER A 242 -8.95 9.48 -29.60
CA SER A 242 -7.63 8.86 -29.83
C SER A 242 -6.86 9.53 -30.95
#